data_AF-A0A5P8AS00-F1
#
_entry.id   AF-A0A5P8AS00-F1
#
_cell.length_a   1.000
_cell.length_b   1.000
_cell.length_c   1.000
_cell.angle_alpha   90.00
_cell.angle_beta   90.00
_cell.angle_gamma   90.00
#
_symmetry.space_group_name_H-M   'P 1'
#
loop_
_entity.id
_entity.type
_entity.pdbx_description
1 polymer ?
#
loop_
_entity_poly.entity_id
_entity_poly.type
_entity_poly.pdbx_seq_one_letter_code
_entity_poly.pdbx_strand_id
1 'polypeptide(L)'
;MSRLKKTYDDYVLYFKEDRLNDSQIAKELGVSRVNVGKMRRKWESLKCDPHYVTNTSKLIISEDTFNNMLARSLEVETHANRLKNQVEIEKNKI
;
A
#
# COMPACT_ATOMS: atom_id res chain seq x y z
N MET A 1 3.44 22.56 -21.85
CA MET A 1 3.44 21.15 -21.38
C MET A 1 3.79 21.14 -19.90
N SER A 2 2.84 20.82 -19.02
CA SER A 2 3.14 20.59 -17.61
C SER A 2 3.97 19.30 -17.51
N ARG A 3 5.22 19.39 -17.04
CA ARG A 3 6.00 18.19 -16.73
C ARG A 3 5.34 17.54 -15.51
N LEU A 4 4.64 16.43 -15.72
CA LEU A 4 4.12 15.61 -14.63
C LEU A 4 5.30 15.28 -13.70
N LYS A 5 5.16 15.64 -12.42
CA LYS A 5 6.20 15.39 -11.42
C LYS A 5 6.35 13.88 -11.25
N LYS A 6 7.56 13.36 -11.51
CA LYS A 6 7.87 11.95 -11.31
C LYS A 6 8.05 11.66 -9.81
N THR A 7 7.41 10.59 -9.38
CA THR A 7 7.47 10.06 -8.02
C THR A 7 8.66 9.12 -7.87
N TYR A 8 9.03 8.77 -6.65
CA TYR A 8 10.11 7.81 -6.39
C TYR A 8 9.79 6.43 -7.00
N ASP A 9 8.53 6.00 -6.92
CA ASP A 9 8.09 4.69 -7.40
C ASP A 9 8.22 4.56 -8.93
N ASP A 10 8.06 5.65 -9.67
CA ASP A 10 8.30 5.70 -11.12
C ASP A 10 9.74 5.32 -11.48
N TYR A 11 10.73 5.61 -10.62
CA TYR A 11 12.12 5.23 -10.81
C TYR A 11 12.39 3.78 -10.40
N VAL A 12 11.78 3.35 -9.28
CA VAL A 12 12.01 2.02 -8.68
C VAL A 12 11.64 0.90 -9.64
N LEU A 13 10.59 1.09 -10.47
CA LEU A 13 10.20 0.12 -11.49
C LEU A 13 11.39 -0.26 -12.39
N TYR A 14 12.10 0.74 -12.92
CA TYR A 14 13.25 0.51 -13.80
C TYR A 14 14.46 -0.08 -13.08
N PHE A 15 14.70 0.32 -11.82
CA PHE A 15 15.82 -0.21 -11.05
C PHE A 15 15.65 -1.68 -10.67
N LYS A 16 14.41 -2.12 -10.45
CA LYS A 16 14.09 -3.54 -10.19
C LYS A 16 14.29 -4.42 -11.41
N GLU A 17 13.93 -3.92 -12.59
CA GLU A 17 14.05 -4.68 -13.83
C GLU A 17 15.50 -4.80 -14.32
N ASP A 18 16.36 -3.82 -13.99
CA ASP A 18 17.79 -3.74 -14.37
C ASP A 18 18.08 -3.85 -15.89
N ARG A 19 17.05 -3.60 -16.72
CA ARG A 19 17.15 -3.70 -18.19
C ARG A 19 17.66 -2.43 -18.86
N LEU A 20 17.55 -1.28 -18.18
CA LEU A 20 17.84 0.03 -18.73
C LEU A 20 18.93 0.74 -17.94
N ASN A 21 19.87 1.36 -18.65
CA ASN A 21 20.86 2.24 -18.03
C ASN A 21 20.26 3.62 -17.71
N ASP A 22 20.95 4.40 -16.87
CA ASP A 22 20.46 5.71 -16.39
C ASP A 22 20.12 6.70 -17.51
N SER A 23 20.77 6.60 -18.67
CA SER A 23 20.49 7.48 -19.82
C SER A 23 19.17 7.11 -20.49
N GLN A 24 18.89 5.81 -20.61
CA GLN A 24 17.64 5.31 -21.17
C GLN A 24 16.47 5.65 -20.24
N ILE A 25 16.63 5.44 -18.92
CA ILE A 25 15.63 5.79 -17.91
C ILE A 25 15.36 7.31 -17.92
N ALA A 26 16.41 8.13 -18.03
CA ALA A 26 16.26 9.58 -18.10
C ALA A 26 15.44 10.05 -19.32
N LYS A 27 15.68 9.43 -20.47
CA LYS A 27 14.93 9.69 -21.70
C LYS A 27 13.47 9.27 -21.55
N GLU A 28 13.22 8.09 -21.01
CA GLU A 28 11.88 7.51 -20.82
C GLU A 28 11.04 8.34 -19.84
N LEU A 29 11.64 8.73 -18.71
CA LEU A 29 10.96 9.52 -17.68
C LEU A 29 10.93 11.03 -17.97
N GLY A 30 11.64 11.49 -19.01
CA GLY A 30 11.75 12.91 -19.34
C GLY A 30 12.45 13.74 -18.25
N VAL A 31 13.47 13.16 -17.60
CA VAL A 31 14.23 13.80 -16.50
C VAL A 31 15.72 13.83 -16.78
N SER A 32 16.50 14.52 -15.94
CA SER A 32 17.95 14.52 -16.08
C SER A 32 18.55 13.18 -15.64
N ARG A 33 19.61 12.73 -16.35
CA ARG A 33 20.40 11.55 -15.95
C ARG A 33 20.94 11.66 -14.52
N VAL A 34 21.32 12.88 -14.11
CA VAL A 34 21.76 13.17 -12.73
C VAL A 34 20.66 12.85 -11.72
N ASN A 35 19.40 13.17 -12.02
CA ASN A 35 18.28 12.84 -11.14
C ASN A 35 18.07 11.34 -11.02
N VAL A 36 18.17 10.60 -12.13
CA VAL A 36 18.11 9.14 -12.12
C VAL A 36 19.20 8.55 -11.22
N GLY A 37 20.45 8.99 -11.37
CA GLY A 37 21.55 8.52 -10.53
C GLY A 37 21.37 8.83 -9.04
N LYS A 38 20.74 9.97 -8.68
CA LYS A 38 20.36 10.27 -7.29
C LYS A 38 19.31 9.28 -6.77
N MET A 39 18.29 8.97 -7.56
CA MET A 39 17.25 8.01 -7.19
C MET A 39 17.79 6.59 -7.10
N ARG A 40 18.73 6.20 -7.97
CA ARG A 40 19.36 4.88 -7.96
C ARG A 40 20.17 4.65 -6.69
N ARG A 41 21.04 5.60 -6.31
CA ARG A 41 21.79 5.51 -5.04
C ARG A 41 20.88 5.42 -3.83
N LYS A 42 19.80 6.21 -3.83
CA LYS A 42 18.76 6.14 -2.80
C LYS A 42 18.11 4.73 -2.78
N TRP A 43 17.78 4.15 -3.92
CA TRP A 43 17.21 2.81 -3.99
C TRP A 43 18.18 1.72 -3.52
N GLU A 44 19.45 1.78 -3.94
CA GLU A 44 20.50 0.84 -3.53
C GLU A 44 20.75 0.89 -2.01
N SER A 45 20.80 2.09 -1.42
CA SER A 45 20.98 2.23 0.04
C SER A 45 19.81 1.66 0.84
N LEU A 46 18.60 1.69 0.27
CA LEU A 46 17.38 1.28 0.95
C LEU A 46 17.02 -0.19 0.69
N LYS A 47 17.48 -0.78 -0.42
CA LYS A 47 17.31 -2.21 -0.71
C LYS A 47 18.06 -3.10 0.28
N CYS A 48 19.19 -2.62 0.79
CA CYS A 48 20.05 -3.36 1.74
C CYS A 48 19.74 -3.07 3.21
N ASP A 49 18.79 -2.17 3.50
CA ASP A 49 18.40 -1.80 4.87
C ASP A 49 17.23 -2.71 5.33
N PRO A 50 17.42 -3.58 6.34
CA PRO A 50 16.35 -4.41 6.89
C PRO A 50 15.19 -3.60 7.48
N HIS A 51 15.40 -2.31 7.77
CA HIS A 51 14.43 -1.40 8.35
C HIS A 51 13.85 -0.41 7.35
N TYR A 52 14.08 -0.58 6.04
CA TYR A 52 13.45 0.28 5.04
C TYR A 52 11.95 0.02 4.91
N VAL A 53 11.19 0.64 5.81
CA VAL A 53 9.75 0.81 5.69
C VAL A 53 9.53 1.86 4.59
N THR A 54 9.08 1.41 3.43
CA THR A 54 8.53 2.34 2.44
C THR A 54 7.44 3.15 3.13
N ASN A 55 7.51 4.49 3.05
CA ASN A 55 6.53 5.43 3.62
C ASN A 55 5.10 5.24 3.07
N THR A 56 4.87 4.22 2.25
CA THR A 56 3.56 3.66 2.00
C THR A 56 3.35 2.53 2.99
N SER A 57 2.73 2.83 4.13
CA SER A 57 2.16 1.86 5.07
C SER A 57 1.01 1.06 4.42
N LYS A 58 1.25 0.51 3.22
CA LYS A 58 0.31 -0.24 2.42
C LYS A 58 0.39 -1.67 2.94
N LEU A 59 -0.42 -1.96 3.95
CA LEU A 59 -0.64 -3.30 4.44
C LEU A 59 -1.26 -4.13 3.31
N ILE A 60 -0.49 -5.07 2.76
CA ILE A 60 -1.00 -6.06 1.82
C ILE A 60 -1.43 -7.27 2.66
N ILE A 61 -2.74 -7.49 2.72
CA ILE A 61 -3.34 -8.68 3.36
C ILE A 61 -3.78 -9.66 2.28
N SER A 62 -3.81 -10.96 2.58
CA SER A 62 -4.40 -11.96 1.67
C SER A 62 -5.91 -11.77 1.59
N GLU A 63 -6.50 -12.20 0.47
CA GLU A 63 -7.95 -12.22 0.28
C GLU A 63 -8.66 -13.01 1.40
N ASP A 64 -8.12 -14.17 1.78
CA ASP A 64 -8.63 -14.97 2.89
C ASP A 64 -8.62 -14.20 4.21
N THR A 65 -7.55 -13.45 4.49
CA THR A 65 -7.45 -12.64 5.71
C THR A 65 -8.54 -11.57 5.73
N PHE A 66 -8.76 -10.91 4.59
CA PHE A 66 -9.81 -9.91 4.45
C PHE A 66 -11.22 -10.51 4.63
N ASN A 67 -11.49 -11.63 3.97
CA ASN A 67 -12.78 -12.33 4.07
C ASN A 67 -13.07 -12.81 5.50
N ASN A 68 -12.04 -13.32 6.20
CA ASN A 68 -12.17 -13.73 7.60
C ASN A 68 -12.48 -12.54 8.53
N MET A 69 -11.89 -11.37 8.29
CA MET A 69 -12.20 -10.15 9.05
C MET A 69 -13.63 -9.67 8.81
N LEU A 70 -14.11 -9.75 7.56
CA LEU A 70 -15.49 -9.42 7.21
C LEU A 70 -16.49 -10.38 7.87
N ALA A 71 -16.26 -11.69 7.79
CA ALA A 71 -17.12 -12.70 8.39
C ALA A 71 -17.26 -12.50 9.90
N ARG A 72 -16.13 -12.29 10.60
CA ARG A 72 -16.14 -12.00 12.04
C ARG A 72 -16.89 -10.73 12.39
N SER A 73 -16.76 -9.67 11.59
CA SER A 73 -17.48 -8.41 11.85
C SER A 73 -19.00 -8.60 11.73
N LEU A 74 -19.45 -9.35 10.72
CA LEU A 74 -20.86 -9.65 10.50
C LEU A 74 -21.44 -10.53 11.63
N GLU A 75 -20.69 -11.55 12.08
CA GLU A 75 -21.10 -12.40 13.22
C GLU A 75 -21.27 -11.57 14.51
N VAL A 76 -20.34 -10.66 14.78
CA VAL A 76 -20.42 -9.78 15.95
C VAL A 76 -21.63 -8.85 15.87
N GLU A 77 -21.89 -8.26 14.71
CA GLU A 77 -23.04 -7.38 14.50
C GLU A 77 -24.37 -8.13 14.66
N THR A 78 -24.50 -9.30 14.04
CA THR A 78 -25.71 -10.12 14.15
C THR A 78 -25.96 -10.55 15.61
N HIS A 79 -24.92 -10.90 16.34
CA HIS A 79 -25.02 -11.24 17.76
C HIS A 79 -25.46 -10.03 18.60
N ALA A 80 -24.88 -8.86 18.37
CA ALA A 80 -25.26 -7.62 19.07
C ALA A 80 -26.73 -7.25 18.82
N ASN A 81 -27.18 -7.34 17.57
CA ASN A 81 -28.57 -7.06 17.20
C ASN A 81 -29.55 -8.07 17.83
N ARG A 82 -29.17 -9.35 17.88
CA ARG A 82 -29.98 -10.37 18.57
C ARG A 82 -30.13 -10.07 20.06
N LEU A 83 -29.04 -9.71 20.75
CA LEU A 83 -29.10 -9.33 22.16
C LEU A 83 -29.95 -8.09 22.39
N LYS A 84 -29.80 -7.07 21.53
CA LYS A 84 -30.60 -5.85 21.60
C LYS A 84 -32.11 -6.14 21.50
N ASN A 85 -32.49 -6.99 20.55
CA ASN A 85 -33.89 -7.40 20.37
C ASN A 85 -34.42 -8.19 21.58
N GLN A 86 -33.60 -9.07 22.18
CA GLN A 86 -33.99 -9.80 23.39
C GLN A 86 -34.25 -8.85 24.57
N VAL A 87 -33.36 -7.88 24.79
CA VAL A 87 -33.51 -6.87 25.83
C VAL A 87 -34.76 -6.01 25.62
N GLU A 88 -35.04 -5.61 24.38
CA GLU A 88 -36.24 -4.83 24.05
C GLU A 88 -37.53 -5.61 24.30
N ILE A 89 -37.57 -6.89 23.93
CA ILE A 89 -38.71 -7.77 24.21
C ILE A 89 -38.93 -7.92 25.73
N GLU A 90 -37.86 -8.11 26.51
CA GLU A 90 -37.97 -8.23 27.97
C GLU A 90 -38.43 -6.93 28.63
N LYS A 91 -37.93 -5.77 28.16
CA LYS A 91 -38.36 -4.46 28.65
C LYS A 91 -39.86 -4.22 28.42
N ASN A 92 -40.40 -4.65 27.28
CA ASN A 92 -41.80 -4.45 26.94
C ASN A 92 -42.76 -5.43 27.66
N LYS A 93 -42.24 -6.38 28.46
CA LYS A 93 -43.04 -7.30 29.28
C LYS A 93 -43.30 -6.79 30.70
N ILE A 94 -42.68 -5.68 31.08
CA ILE A 94 -42.84 -4.98 32.38
C ILE A 94 -43.80 -3.82 32.18
#